data_AF-A0A930RAT4-F1
#
_entry.id   AF-A0A930RAT4-F1
#
_cell.length_a   1.000
_cell.length_b   1.000
_cell.length_c   1.000
_cell.angle_alpha   90.00
_cell.angle_beta   90.00
_cell.angle_gamma   90.00
#
_symmetry.space_group_name_H-M   'P 1'
#
loop_
_entity.id
_entity.type
_entity.pdbx_description
1 polymer ?
#
loop_
_entity_poly.entity_id
_entity_poly.type
_entity_poly.pdbx_seq_one_letter_code
_entity_poly.pdbx_strand_id
1 'polypeptide(L)'
;MVTDKAYKRISDRVYDVDSGKVNNPVKEGNNVVGGQFRVLQVEDNHKNGMQAMAVAPVDKNGKPDLSHIVVAYAGTNSSDLK
;
A
#
# COMPACT_ATOMS: atom_id res chain seq x y z
N MET A 1 -10.30 -15.89 -0.21
CA MET A 1 -8.92 -16.41 -0.14
C MET A 1 -8.01 -15.42 -0.84
N VAL A 2 -6.93 -14.99 -0.20
CA VAL A 2 -5.92 -14.13 -0.84
C VAL A 2 -5.17 -14.95 -1.89
N THR A 3 -4.88 -14.36 -3.05
CA THR A 3 -4.19 -15.03 -4.17
C THR A 3 -2.85 -14.37 -4.43
N ASP A 4 -1.93 -15.10 -5.06
CA ASP A 4 -0.64 -14.53 -5.52
C ASP A 4 -0.83 -13.32 -6.44
N LYS A 5 -1.89 -13.34 -7.24
CA LYS A 5 -2.31 -12.20 -8.07
C LYS A 5 -2.69 -10.98 -7.23
N ALA A 6 -3.29 -11.17 -6.05
CA ALA A 6 -3.58 -10.08 -5.13
C ALA A 6 -2.28 -9.52 -4.54
N TYR A 7 -1.34 -10.37 -4.11
CA TYR A 7 -0.02 -9.90 -3.63
C TYR A 7 0.75 -9.14 -4.70
N LYS A 8 0.75 -9.60 -5.95
CA LYS A 8 1.31 -8.84 -7.08
C LYS A 8 0.68 -7.44 -7.16
N ARG A 9 -0.65 -7.34 -7.11
CA ARG A 9 -1.35 -6.04 -7.16
C ARG A 9 -1.02 -5.15 -5.97
N ILE A 10 -0.78 -5.70 -4.78
CA ILE A 10 -0.30 -4.96 -3.61
C ILE A 10 1.11 -4.42 -3.91
N SER A 11 2.01 -5.26 -4.44
CA SER A 11 3.37 -4.85 -4.83
C SER A 11 3.38 -3.78 -5.92
N ASP A 12 2.40 -3.78 -6.83
CA ASP A 12 2.27 -2.73 -7.84
C ASP A 12 1.73 -1.43 -7.19
N ARG A 13 0.75 -1.56 -6.29
CA ARG A 13 0.01 -0.43 -5.70
C ARG A 13 0.83 0.40 -4.72
N VAL A 14 1.88 -0.15 -4.11
CA VAL A 14 2.71 0.61 -3.14
C VAL A 14 3.43 1.79 -3.79
N TYR A 15 3.71 1.75 -5.10
CA TYR A 15 4.29 2.88 -5.82
C TYR A 15 3.35 4.11 -5.86
N ASP A 16 2.04 3.90 -5.69
CA ASP A 16 1.06 4.98 -5.65
C ASP A 16 0.94 5.62 -4.25
N VAL A 17 1.75 5.20 -3.26
CA VAL A 17 1.88 5.90 -1.97
C VAL A 17 2.60 7.23 -2.15
N ASP A 18 3.54 7.29 -3.09
CA ASP A 18 4.37 8.46 -3.38
C ASP A 18 3.51 9.64 -3.87
N SER A 19 3.37 10.64 -3.01
CA SER A 19 2.56 11.82 -3.26
C SER A 19 3.14 12.75 -4.34
N GLY A 20 4.41 12.58 -4.71
CA GLY A 20 5.06 13.30 -5.80
C GLY A 20 4.85 12.64 -7.17
N LYS A 21 4.49 11.34 -7.22
CA LYS A 21 4.31 10.60 -8.49
C LYS A 21 2.88 10.56 -9.00
N VAL A 22 1.89 10.66 -8.11
CA VAL A 22 0.48 10.53 -8.47
C VAL A 22 -0.37 11.64 -7.85
N ASN A 23 -1.41 12.08 -8.55
CA ASN A 23 -2.30 13.15 -8.06
C ASN A 23 -3.13 12.72 -6.83
N ASN A 24 -3.47 11.44 -6.74
CA ASN A 24 -4.30 10.87 -5.67
C ASN A 24 -3.57 9.69 -5.02
N PRO A 25 -2.62 9.97 -4.10
CA PRO A 25 -1.83 8.92 -3.48
C PRO A 25 -2.66 8.02 -2.58
N VAL A 26 -2.18 6.78 -2.43
CA VAL A 26 -2.72 5.80 -1.47
C VAL A 26 -2.49 6.31 -0.06
N LYS A 27 -3.55 6.32 0.74
CA LYS A 27 -3.51 6.76 2.13
C LYS A 27 -4.09 5.69 3.06
N GLU A 28 -3.77 5.82 4.35
CA GLU A 28 -4.45 5.06 5.39
C GLU A 28 -5.98 5.13 5.22
N GLY A 29 -6.65 4.01 5.48
CA GLY A 29 -8.08 3.90 5.34
C GLY A 29 -8.55 3.61 3.90
N ASN A 30 -7.70 3.72 2.88
CA ASN A 30 -8.08 3.38 1.51
C ASN A 30 -8.34 1.87 1.34
N ASN A 31 -9.29 1.54 0.47
CA ASN A 31 -9.48 0.18 0.01
C ASN A 31 -8.70 -0.03 -1.30
N VAL A 32 -7.91 -1.10 -1.37
CA VAL A 32 -7.05 -1.42 -2.52
C VAL A 32 -7.36 -2.82 -3.06
N VAL A 33 -6.83 -3.13 -4.25
CA VAL A 33 -7.00 -4.45 -4.91
C VAL A 33 -8.49 -4.80 -5.11
N GLY A 34 -9.28 -3.83 -5.57
CA GLY A 34 -10.72 -4.01 -5.80
C GLY A 34 -11.53 -4.18 -4.51
N GLY A 35 -11.09 -3.57 -3.41
CA GLY A 35 -11.82 -3.62 -2.14
C GLY A 35 -11.44 -4.77 -1.22
N GLN A 36 -10.55 -5.66 -1.66
CA GLN A 36 -10.18 -6.86 -0.90
C GLN A 36 -9.28 -6.55 0.31
N PHE A 37 -8.59 -5.41 0.30
CA PHE A 37 -7.65 -5.02 1.34
C PHE A 37 -7.90 -3.59 1.79
N ARG A 38 -7.71 -3.35 3.09
CA ARG A 38 -7.68 -2.02 3.71
C ARG A 38 -6.25 -1.64 4.01
N VAL A 39 -5.88 -0.41 3.64
CA VAL A 39 -4.62 0.21 4.04
C VAL A 39 -4.69 0.60 5.51
N LEU A 40 -3.78 0.05 6.30
CA LEU A 40 -3.65 0.30 7.74
C LEU A 40 -2.71 1.46 8.02
N GLN A 41 -1.65 1.60 7.23
CA GLN A 41 -0.67 2.68 7.36
C GLN A 41 0.12 2.83 6.04
N VAL A 42 0.63 4.03 5.79
CA VAL A 42 1.55 4.33 4.69
C VAL A 42 2.76 5.10 5.21
N GLU A 43 3.88 4.97 4.51
CA GLU A 43 5.09 5.78 4.71
C GLU A 43 5.55 6.30 3.34
N ASP A 44 5.73 7.62 3.23
CA ASP A 44 6.27 8.31 2.05
C ASP A 44 7.41 9.23 2.51
N ASN A 45 8.64 8.70 2.51
CA ASN A 45 9.80 9.36 3.10
C ASN A 45 10.69 9.95 2.01
N HIS A 46 10.46 11.23 1.70
CA HIS A 46 11.24 11.96 0.69
C HIS A 46 12.70 12.26 1.09
N LYS A 47 13.18 11.88 2.29
CA LYS A 47 14.61 12.03 2.62
C LYS A 47 15.45 10.87 2.09
N ASN A 48 14.85 9.67 2.01
CA ASN A 48 15.52 8.46 1.55
C ASN A 48 14.78 7.76 0.42
N GLY A 49 13.71 8.38 -0.11
CA GLY A 49 12.85 7.90 -1.19
C GLY A 49 12.06 6.63 -0.86
N MET A 50 11.96 6.24 0.42
CA MET A 50 11.20 5.05 0.83
C MET A 50 9.71 5.28 0.66
N GLN A 51 9.03 4.32 0.03
CA GLN A 51 7.58 4.25 -0.01
C GLN A 51 7.14 2.88 0.52
N ALA A 52 6.20 2.84 1.46
CA ALA A 52 5.71 1.59 2.02
C ALA A 52 4.22 1.68 2.39
N MET A 53 3.56 0.53 2.42
CA MET A 53 2.21 0.41 2.98
C MET A 53 2.02 -0.91 3.72
N ALA A 54 1.28 -0.84 4.83
CA ALA A 54 0.74 -1.99 5.52
C ALA A 54 -0.75 -2.14 5.14
N VAL A 55 -1.16 -3.35 4.76
CA VAL A 55 -2.56 -3.66 4.42
C VAL A 55 -3.03 -4.93 5.11
N ALA A 56 -4.33 -5.01 5.37
CA ALA A 56 -4.99 -6.22 5.85
C ALA A 56 -6.18 -6.57 4.95
N PRO A 57 -6.46 -7.87 4.73
CA PRO A 57 -7.65 -8.28 4.01
C PRO A 57 -8.91 -7.84 4.76
N VAL A 58 -10.00 -7.56 4.05
CA VAL A 58 -11.28 -7.21 4.67
C VAL A 58 -12.22 -8.40 4.74
N ASP A 59 -12.96 -8.51 5.83
CA ASP A 59 -14.02 -9.49 5.99
C ASP A 59 -15.30 -9.10 5.22
N LYS A 60 -16.30 -9.96 5.26
CA LYS A 60 -17.62 -9.72 4.64
C LYS A 60 -18.36 -8.48 5.18
N ASN A 61 -17.96 -7.95 6.33
CA ASN A 61 -18.54 -6.76 6.96
C ASN A 61 -17.68 -5.51 6.70
N GLY A 62 -16.62 -5.61 5.89
CA GLY A 62 -15.69 -4.52 5.60
C GLY A 62 -14.71 -4.21 6.74
N LYS A 63 -14.60 -5.10 7.73
CA LYS A 63 -13.64 -4.95 8.84
C LYS A 63 -12.29 -5.58 8.45
N PRO A 64 -11.17 -4.89 8.67
CA PRO A 64 -9.84 -5.46 8.45
C PRO A 64 -9.58 -6.66 9.37
N ASP A 65 -9.10 -7.76 8.80
CA ASP A 65 -8.59 -8.91 9.54
C ASP A 65 -7.12 -8.71 9.88
N LEU A 66 -6.86 -8.25 11.11
CA LEU A 66 -5.51 -7.92 11.59
C LEU A 66 -4.67 -9.16 11.94
N SER A 67 -5.22 -10.38 11.85
CA SER A 67 -4.42 -11.61 12.00
C SER A 67 -3.43 -11.81 10.85
N HIS A 68 -3.66 -11.14 9.71
CA HIS A 68 -2.81 -11.21 8.53
C HIS A 68 -2.52 -9.80 8.01
N ILE A 69 -1.31 -9.30 8.31
CA ILE A 69 -0.84 -8.01 7.81
C ILE A 69 0.20 -8.26 6.72
N VAL A 70 0.02 -7.59 5.59
CA VAL A 70 0.96 -7.59 4.47
C VAL A 70 1.64 -6.23 4.44
N VAL A 71 2.96 -6.22 4.50
CA VAL A 71 3.76 -5.00 4.34
C VAL A 71 4.41 -5.04 2.97
N ALA A 72 4.11 -4.03 2.15
CA ALA A 72 4.72 -3.84 0.85
C ALA A 72 5.63 -2.62 0.89
N TYR A 73 6.77 -2.75 0.21
CA TYR A 73 7.75 -1.69 0.03
C TYR A 73 7.89 -1.45 -1.46
N ALA A 74 7.80 -0.19 -1.89
CA ALA A 74 8.27 0.19 -3.21
C ALA A 74 9.80 0.31 -3.17
N GLY A 75 10.43 0.25 -4.35
CA GLY A 75 11.82 0.68 -4.46
C GLY A 75 11.97 2.17 -4.12
N THR A 76 13.22 2.62 -3.98
CA THR A 76 13.54 4.02 -3.70
C THR A 76 13.11 4.94 -4.85
N ASN A 77 12.40 6.03 -4.55
CA ASN A 77 12.24 7.12 -5.51
C ASN A 77 13.56 7.89 -5.62
N SER A 78 14.29 7.69 -6.71
CA SER A 78 15.57 8.39 -6.93
C SER A 78 15.42 9.90 -7.09
N SER A 79 14.22 10.40 -7.42
CA SER A 79 13.97 11.85 -7.57
C SER A 79 13.98 12.59 -6.23
N ASP A 80 13.78 11.86 -5.13
CA ASP A 80 13.80 12.39 -3.76
C ASP A 80 15.22 12.50 -3.20
N LEU A 81 16.17 11.75 -3.78
CA LEU A 81 17.58 11.82 -3.41
C LEU A 81 18.18 13.10 -4.01
N LYS A 82 18.33 14.12 -3.17
CA LYS A 82 19.02 15.38 -3.49
C LYS A 82 20.46 15.37 -3.02
#